data_AF-A0A7S9DY04-F1
#
_entry.id   AF-A0A7S9DY04-F1
#
_cell.length_a   1.000
_cell.length_b   1.000
_cell.length_c   1.000
_cell.angle_alpha   90.00
_cell.angle_beta   90.00
_cell.angle_gamma   90.00
#
_symmetry.space_group_name_H-M   'P 1'
#
loop_
_entity.id
_entity.type
_entity.pdbx_description
1 polymer ?
#
loop_
_entity_poly.entity_id
_entity_poly.type
_entity_poly.pdbx_seq_one_letter_code
_entity_poly.pdbx_strand_id
1 'polypeptide(L)'
;MLVVCSVDESKYWQSFKEQSSVAWVETLEEAAGKNTAHVSIPVSPEALLSFCDQYPNAKVIVVVSSMERQLATLLHSEPSNALDVIKQTVEGLLRVQTQKRQQIKLVADSSIYTGQLKKEFNANLISLQSISDENHCSRLERVVALHMIESSSSLSKLNQQLVASFSIPEDKSVFAIDASIILDQYSQTETDISHLSEENQVVTAQLQGVLEAYEKLYDKHTSLQQWNNEKKTSIKSLKNELKQAKRKLTENQNSANEIRTELAQARVLKQSSLIKLSVKIDKLLKSFGSKSSKKQEYLLDLNLLKTSDLFDADWYLKTYTDVAEAGLDPAEHYLTSGAEEGRYPSQRFNGRDYLKRYSDVAKENINPLIHYIKFGRKEGRTISSAPVAHS
;
A
#
# COMPACT_ATOMS: atom_id res chain seq x y z
N MET A 1 53.07 -52.24 -23.28
CA MET A 1 52.77 -50.99 -22.55
C MET A 1 51.65 -50.27 -23.28
N LEU A 2 50.56 -49.97 -22.59
CA LEU A 2 49.42 -49.21 -23.10
C LEU A 2 49.34 -47.87 -22.35
N VAL A 3 49.36 -46.76 -23.08
CA VAL A 3 49.24 -45.41 -22.52
C VAL A 3 47.96 -44.78 -23.04
N VAL A 4 47.16 -44.20 -22.16
CA VAL A 4 45.96 -43.42 -22.53
C VAL A 4 46.17 -41.97 -22.10
N CYS A 5 46.01 -41.04 -23.01
CA CYS A 5 46.21 -39.61 -22.75
C CYS A 5 45.23 -38.76 -23.56
N SER A 6 45.14 -37.47 -23.24
CA SER A 6 44.42 -36.48 -24.04
C SER A 6 45.35 -35.37 -24.52
N VAL A 7 44.92 -34.61 -25.52
CA VAL A 7 45.60 -33.39 -26.01
C VAL A 7 44.99 -32.11 -25.48
N ASP A 8 43.89 -32.21 -24.73
CA ASP A 8 43.14 -31.06 -24.21
C ASP A 8 42.76 -31.25 -22.74
N GLU A 9 42.49 -30.15 -22.05
CA GLU A 9 41.95 -30.15 -20.68
C GLU A 9 40.42 -30.13 -20.69
N SER A 10 39.80 -30.90 -21.59
CA SER A 10 38.34 -30.97 -21.56
C SER A 10 37.87 -31.42 -20.19
N LYS A 11 36.82 -30.77 -19.70
CA LYS A 11 36.16 -31.18 -18.45
C LYS A 11 35.70 -32.65 -18.50
N TYR A 12 35.51 -33.21 -19.70
CA TYR A 12 35.23 -34.63 -19.92
C TYR A 12 36.41 -35.53 -19.59
N TRP A 13 37.63 -35.16 -19.98
CA TRP A 13 38.84 -35.87 -19.56
C TRP A 13 39.01 -35.83 -18.03
N GLN A 14 38.67 -34.70 -17.40
CA GLN A 14 38.66 -34.57 -15.94
C GLN A 14 37.59 -35.47 -15.28
N SER A 15 36.38 -35.54 -15.82
CA SER A 15 35.35 -36.48 -15.31
C SER A 15 35.76 -37.94 -15.48
N PHE A 16 36.43 -38.29 -16.58
CA PHE A 16 37.00 -39.63 -16.76
C PHE A 16 38.07 -39.93 -15.70
N LYS A 17 38.88 -38.93 -15.31
CA LYS A 17 39.88 -39.03 -14.25
C LYS A 17 39.30 -39.41 -12.90
N GLU A 18 38.21 -38.77 -12.51
CA GLU A 18 37.53 -39.04 -11.23
C GLU A 18 36.99 -40.46 -11.12
N GLN A 19 36.63 -41.05 -12.26
CA GLN A 19 35.93 -42.34 -12.27
C GLN A 19 36.90 -43.51 -12.52
N SER A 20 38.02 -43.28 -13.22
CA SER A 20 38.98 -44.30 -13.64
C SER A 20 39.52 -45.17 -12.50
N SER A 21 39.48 -46.50 -12.67
CA SER A 21 40.07 -47.46 -11.72
C SER A 21 41.57 -47.76 -11.98
N VAL A 22 42.18 -47.13 -12.98
CA VAL A 22 43.59 -47.31 -13.38
C VAL A 22 44.44 -46.20 -12.77
N ALA A 23 45.68 -46.51 -12.41
CA ALA A 23 46.61 -45.53 -11.85
C ALA A 23 46.96 -44.42 -12.85
N TRP A 24 46.82 -43.17 -12.38
CA TRP A 24 47.21 -41.96 -13.10
C TRP A 24 48.70 -41.66 -12.94
N VAL A 25 49.29 -41.08 -13.98
CA VAL A 25 50.64 -40.50 -14.00
C VAL A 25 50.57 -39.07 -14.49
N GLU A 26 51.49 -38.22 -14.07
CA GLU A 26 51.48 -36.82 -14.46
C GLU A 26 52.03 -36.63 -15.87
N THR A 27 53.04 -37.42 -16.26
CA THR A 27 53.73 -37.29 -17.55
C THR A 27 53.76 -38.57 -18.37
N LEU A 28 54.12 -38.45 -19.65
CA LEU A 28 54.36 -39.60 -20.53
C LEU A 28 55.55 -40.45 -20.06
N GLU A 29 56.61 -39.81 -19.54
CA GLU A 29 57.80 -40.51 -19.07
C GLU A 29 57.50 -41.41 -17.87
N GLU A 30 56.63 -40.97 -16.95
CA GLU A 30 56.17 -41.76 -15.82
C GLU A 30 55.30 -42.97 -16.22
N ALA A 31 54.72 -42.93 -17.43
CA ALA A 31 54.03 -44.08 -18.01
C ALA A 31 55.02 -45.18 -18.43
N ALA A 32 56.29 -44.85 -18.64
CA ALA A 32 57.31 -45.79 -19.08
C ALA A 32 57.51 -46.92 -18.04
N GLY A 33 57.44 -48.16 -18.51
CA GLY A 33 57.62 -49.35 -17.66
C GLY A 33 56.34 -49.85 -16.99
N LYS A 34 55.20 -49.14 -17.12
CA LYS A 34 53.90 -49.64 -16.65
C LYS A 34 53.23 -50.49 -17.75
N ASN A 35 52.43 -51.48 -17.34
CA ASN A 35 51.64 -52.26 -18.31
C ASN A 35 50.53 -51.40 -18.92
N THR A 36 49.84 -50.62 -18.09
CA THR A 36 48.79 -49.67 -18.47
C THR A 36 48.92 -48.42 -17.60
N ALA A 37 48.84 -47.22 -18.20
CA ALA A 37 48.89 -45.95 -17.48
C ALA A 37 48.00 -44.89 -18.16
N HIS A 38 47.37 -44.03 -17.35
CA HIS A 38 46.61 -42.87 -17.82
C HIS A 38 47.36 -41.58 -17.49
N VAL A 39 47.57 -40.71 -18.47
CA VAL A 39 48.32 -39.46 -18.31
C VAL A 39 47.35 -38.33 -17.96
N SER A 40 47.55 -37.68 -16.82
CA SER A 40 46.61 -36.68 -16.32
C SER A 40 46.68 -35.33 -17.02
N ILE A 41 47.86 -34.97 -17.51
CA ILE A 41 48.11 -33.67 -18.15
C ILE A 41 47.94 -33.82 -19.67
N PRO A 42 47.38 -32.81 -20.38
CA PRO A 42 47.36 -32.80 -21.83
C PRO A 42 48.76 -32.97 -22.42
N VAL A 43 48.82 -33.75 -23.48
CA VAL A 43 50.08 -34.08 -24.15
C VAL A 43 50.11 -33.41 -25.51
N SER A 44 51.19 -32.69 -25.81
CA SER A 44 51.37 -32.11 -27.14
C SER A 44 51.66 -33.18 -28.19
N PRO A 45 51.31 -32.95 -29.47
CA PRO A 45 51.67 -33.85 -30.56
C PRO A 45 53.17 -34.14 -30.64
N GLU A 46 54.03 -33.15 -30.38
CA GLU A 46 55.48 -33.29 -30.37
C GLU A 46 55.95 -34.26 -29.28
N ALA A 47 55.37 -34.18 -28.09
CA ALA A 47 55.69 -35.08 -26.98
C ALA A 47 55.24 -36.52 -27.29
N LEU A 48 54.07 -36.71 -27.91
CA LEU A 48 53.60 -38.02 -28.38
C LEU A 48 54.58 -38.65 -29.38
N LEU A 49 55.09 -37.85 -30.32
CA LEU A 49 56.03 -38.34 -31.33
C LEU A 49 57.34 -38.80 -30.68
N SER A 50 57.93 -37.94 -29.85
CA SER A 50 59.17 -38.22 -29.11
C SER A 50 59.05 -39.49 -28.26
N PHE A 51 57.94 -39.65 -27.55
CA PHE A 51 57.67 -40.83 -26.74
C PHE A 51 57.58 -42.11 -27.58
N CYS A 52 56.91 -42.07 -28.74
CA CYS A 52 56.81 -43.22 -29.65
C CYS A 52 58.14 -43.55 -30.36
N ASP A 53 59.03 -42.57 -30.52
CA ASP A 53 60.40 -42.80 -30.99
C ASP A 53 61.24 -43.51 -29.92
N GLN A 54 61.13 -43.07 -28.67
CA GLN A 54 61.86 -43.64 -27.54
C GLN A 54 61.36 -45.04 -27.15
N TYR A 55 60.06 -45.30 -27.26
CA TYR A 55 59.42 -46.56 -26.85
C TYR A 55 58.67 -47.23 -28.01
N PRO A 56 59.37 -47.90 -28.95
CA PRO A 56 58.78 -48.42 -30.19
C PRO A 56 57.72 -49.52 -29.99
N ASN A 57 57.69 -50.15 -28.83
CA ASN A 57 56.70 -51.18 -28.45
C ASN A 57 55.51 -50.62 -27.67
N ALA A 58 55.47 -49.30 -27.43
CA ALA A 58 54.35 -48.65 -26.78
C ALA A 58 53.13 -48.62 -27.71
N LYS A 59 51.94 -48.82 -27.14
CA LYS A 59 50.67 -48.49 -27.79
C LYS A 59 50.08 -47.29 -27.06
N VAL A 60 49.75 -46.24 -27.79
CA VAL A 60 49.21 -45.00 -27.25
C VAL A 60 47.82 -44.78 -27.80
N ILE A 61 46.87 -44.59 -26.90
CA ILE A 61 45.50 -44.16 -27.22
C ILE A 61 45.41 -42.68 -26.86
N VAL A 62 45.12 -41.87 -27.87
CA VAL A 62 44.93 -40.45 -27.69
C VAL A 62 43.45 -40.15 -27.78
N VAL A 63 42.89 -39.69 -26.68
CA VAL A 63 41.51 -39.24 -26.55
C VAL A 63 41.44 -37.79 -27.00
N VAL A 64 40.63 -37.53 -28.01
CA VAL A 64 40.50 -36.20 -28.63
C VAL A 64 39.06 -35.72 -28.47
N SER A 65 38.89 -34.56 -27.85
CA SER A 65 37.58 -33.89 -27.77
C SER A 65 37.14 -33.32 -29.11
N SER A 66 35.85 -33.01 -29.25
CA SER A 66 35.35 -32.32 -30.44
C SER A 66 36.02 -30.94 -30.61
N MET A 67 36.28 -30.55 -31.86
CA MET A 67 36.99 -29.31 -32.17
C MET A 67 36.21 -28.08 -31.67
N GLU A 68 34.87 -28.12 -31.73
CA GLU A 68 33.98 -27.08 -31.21
C GLU A 68 34.17 -26.88 -29.72
N ARG A 69 34.35 -27.98 -28.98
CA ARG A 69 34.51 -27.95 -27.52
C ARG A 69 35.89 -27.45 -27.12
N GLN A 70 36.93 -27.90 -27.83
CA GLN A 70 38.27 -27.35 -27.66
C GLN A 70 38.24 -25.83 -27.91
N LEU A 71 37.56 -25.39 -28.97
CA LEU A 71 37.49 -23.98 -29.35
C LEU A 71 36.66 -23.17 -28.35
N ALA A 72 35.50 -23.68 -27.91
CA ALA A 72 34.68 -23.05 -26.88
C ALA A 72 35.44 -22.89 -25.55
N THR A 73 36.25 -23.88 -25.16
CA THR A 73 37.07 -23.81 -23.94
C THR A 73 38.14 -22.73 -24.06
N LEU A 74 38.84 -22.68 -25.20
CA LEU A 74 39.88 -21.68 -25.45
C LEU A 74 39.34 -20.27 -25.67
N LEU A 75 38.13 -20.11 -26.24
CA LEU A 75 37.47 -18.80 -26.35
C LEU A 75 37.21 -18.19 -24.96
N HIS A 76 37.00 -19.04 -23.95
CA HIS A 76 36.80 -18.59 -22.57
C HIS A 76 38.12 -18.16 -21.90
N SER A 77 39.23 -18.89 -22.14
CA SER A 77 40.50 -18.65 -21.47
C SER A 77 41.45 -17.73 -22.24
N GLU A 78 41.62 -17.92 -23.56
CA GLU A 78 42.61 -17.26 -24.42
C GLU A 78 42.05 -16.99 -25.85
N PRO A 79 41.10 -16.06 -26.02
CA PRO A 79 40.35 -15.89 -27.26
C PRO A 79 41.18 -15.41 -28.46
N SER A 80 42.27 -14.67 -28.23
CA SER A 80 43.04 -14.03 -29.31
C SER A 80 43.79 -15.02 -30.20
N ASN A 81 44.16 -16.19 -29.66
CA ASN A 81 44.96 -17.21 -30.38
C ASN A 81 44.26 -18.57 -30.48
N ALA A 82 43.03 -18.70 -29.98
CA ALA A 82 42.31 -19.97 -29.86
C ALA A 82 42.24 -20.76 -31.18
N LEU A 83 41.99 -20.08 -32.31
CA LEU A 83 41.91 -20.71 -33.63
C LEU A 83 43.26 -21.27 -34.09
N ASP A 84 44.34 -20.51 -33.90
CA ASP A 84 45.68 -20.92 -34.32
C ASP A 84 46.19 -22.08 -33.47
N VAL A 85 45.93 -22.04 -32.15
CA VAL A 85 46.27 -23.13 -31.21
C VAL A 85 45.58 -24.44 -31.63
N ILE A 86 44.28 -24.40 -31.92
CA ILE A 86 43.56 -25.61 -32.35
C ILE A 86 44.04 -26.12 -33.68
N LYS A 87 44.25 -25.22 -34.64
CA LYS A 87 44.76 -25.60 -35.95
C LYS A 87 46.10 -26.33 -35.82
N GLN A 88 47.04 -25.78 -35.05
CA GLN A 88 48.35 -26.38 -34.81
C GLN A 88 48.25 -27.73 -34.11
N THR A 89 47.42 -27.85 -33.07
CA THR A 89 47.21 -29.11 -32.35
C THR A 89 46.67 -30.21 -33.27
N VAL A 90 45.66 -29.88 -34.09
CA VAL A 90 45.01 -30.84 -34.99
C VAL A 90 45.95 -31.27 -36.12
N GLU A 91 46.66 -30.32 -36.75
CA GLU A 91 47.68 -30.63 -37.76
C GLU A 91 48.80 -31.50 -37.18
N GLY A 92 49.25 -31.19 -35.97
CA GLY A 92 50.23 -31.98 -35.23
C GLY A 92 49.73 -33.40 -34.97
N LEU A 93 48.51 -33.56 -34.48
CA LEU A 93 47.88 -34.86 -34.23
C LEU A 93 47.78 -35.72 -35.50
N LEU A 94 47.32 -35.14 -36.61
CA LEU A 94 47.20 -35.82 -37.88
C LEU A 94 48.57 -36.27 -38.40
N ARG A 95 49.60 -35.41 -38.28
CA ARG A 95 50.98 -35.74 -38.63
C ARG A 95 51.49 -36.93 -37.81
N VAL A 96 51.28 -36.88 -36.51
CA VAL A 96 51.73 -37.91 -35.56
C VAL A 96 51.00 -39.25 -35.80
N GLN A 97 49.69 -39.21 -36.01
CA GLN A 97 48.89 -40.38 -36.37
C GLN A 97 49.34 -41.00 -37.71
N THR A 98 49.71 -40.16 -38.68
CA THR A 98 50.21 -40.62 -39.98
C THR A 98 51.58 -41.30 -39.83
N GLN A 99 52.51 -40.70 -39.08
CA GLN A 99 53.88 -41.21 -38.90
C GLN A 99 53.94 -42.44 -37.99
N LYS A 100 53.07 -42.53 -36.98
CA LYS A 100 53.06 -43.58 -35.95
C LYS A 100 51.79 -44.42 -35.96
N ARG A 101 51.21 -44.66 -37.14
CA ARG A 101 49.90 -45.33 -37.34
C ARG A 101 49.72 -46.67 -36.61
N GLN A 102 50.81 -47.42 -36.42
CA GLN A 102 50.79 -48.72 -35.73
C GLN A 102 50.87 -48.62 -34.20
N GLN A 103 51.38 -47.50 -33.68
CA GLN A 103 51.56 -47.24 -32.25
C GLN A 103 50.45 -46.35 -31.69
N ILE A 104 50.01 -45.35 -32.46
CA ILE A 104 49.04 -44.34 -32.02
C ILE A 104 47.67 -44.62 -32.61
N LYS A 105 46.67 -44.64 -31.74
CA LYS A 105 45.26 -44.65 -32.13
C LYS A 105 44.56 -43.43 -31.58
N LEU A 106 43.92 -42.69 -32.48
CA LEU A 106 43.05 -41.58 -32.10
C LEU A 106 41.64 -42.13 -31.83
N VAL A 107 41.04 -41.64 -30.74
CA VAL A 107 39.71 -42.01 -30.30
C VAL A 107 38.96 -40.74 -29.89
N ALA A 108 37.73 -40.59 -30.35
CA ALA A 108 36.85 -39.52 -29.91
C ALA A 108 36.52 -39.65 -28.41
N ASP A 109 36.46 -38.53 -27.69
CA ASP A 109 36.05 -38.48 -26.28
C ASP A 109 34.69 -39.18 -26.03
N SER A 110 33.72 -38.98 -26.93
CA SER A 110 32.42 -39.66 -26.92
C SER A 110 32.51 -41.20 -27.04
N SER A 111 33.61 -41.73 -27.58
CA SER A 111 33.78 -43.17 -27.77
C SER A 111 34.25 -43.89 -26.52
N ILE A 112 34.86 -43.18 -25.55
CA ILE A 112 35.23 -43.74 -24.23
C ILE A 112 34.03 -44.41 -23.55
N TYR A 113 32.83 -43.90 -23.82
CA TYR A 113 31.58 -44.32 -23.20
C TYR A 113 30.96 -45.57 -23.82
N THR A 114 31.46 -46.01 -24.98
CA THR A 114 30.94 -47.21 -25.64
C THR A 114 31.68 -48.44 -25.12
N GLY A 115 30.94 -49.43 -24.59
CA GLY A 115 31.50 -50.68 -24.06
C GLY A 115 32.31 -51.53 -25.06
N GLN A 116 32.47 -51.06 -26.30
CA GLN A 116 33.24 -51.67 -27.38
C GLN A 116 34.77 -51.52 -27.17
N LEU A 117 35.23 -50.41 -26.56
CA LEU A 117 36.66 -50.24 -26.23
C LEU A 117 37.17 -51.25 -25.18
N LYS A 118 36.28 -51.77 -24.31
CA LYS A 118 36.62 -52.82 -23.33
C LYS A 118 37.13 -54.11 -23.99
N LYS A 119 36.60 -54.47 -25.18
CA LYS A 119 36.93 -55.72 -25.86
C LYS A 119 38.25 -55.66 -26.65
N GLU A 120 38.59 -54.50 -27.19
CA GLU A 120 39.77 -54.36 -28.06
C GLU A 120 41.08 -54.07 -27.31
N PHE A 121 41.01 -53.47 -26.12
CA PHE A 121 42.20 -52.90 -25.48
C PHE A 121 42.56 -53.47 -24.10
N ASN A 122 41.84 -54.46 -23.56
CA ASN A 122 42.06 -55.00 -22.20
C ASN A 122 42.19 -53.90 -21.13
N ALA A 123 41.64 -52.72 -21.40
CA ALA A 123 41.60 -51.61 -20.47
C ALA A 123 40.25 -51.66 -19.78
N ASN A 124 40.25 -51.62 -18.44
CA ASN A 124 39.06 -51.47 -17.61
C ASN A 124 38.49 -50.06 -17.79
N LEU A 125 37.93 -49.78 -18.99
CA LEU A 125 37.28 -48.52 -19.31
C LEU A 125 35.84 -48.55 -18.76
N ILE A 126 35.35 -47.42 -18.28
CA ILE A 126 34.12 -47.37 -17.48
C ILE A 126 32.91 -47.20 -18.39
N SER A 127 31.82 -47.89 -18.05
CA SER A 127 30.50 -47.67 -18.65
C SER A 127 29.85 -46.50 -17.91
N LEU A 128 29.80 -45.32 -18.50
CA LEU A 128 29.26 -44.12 -17.86
C LEU A 128 27.95 -43.73 -18.54
N GLN A 129 26.86 -44.33 -18.05
CA GLN A 129 25.50 -44.01 -18.48
C GLN A 129 24.95 -42.74 -17.79
N SER A 130 25.71 -42.08 -16.92
CA SER A 130 25.19 -41.05 -16.00
C SER A 130 25.86 -39.68 -16.08
N ILE A 131 26.73 -39.41 -17.05
CA ILE A 131 27.24 -38.06 -17.25
C ILE A 131 26.22 -37.30 -18.08
N SER A 132 25.28 -36.67 -17.38
CA SER A 132 24.30 -35.75 -17.96
C SER A 132 25.01 -34.58 -18.62
N ASP A 133 24.60 -34.27 -19.86
CA ASP A 133 25.06 -33.19 -20.76
C ASP A 133 25.02 -31.76 -20.18
N GLU A 134 24.76 -31.57 -18.90
CA GLU A 134 24.10 -30.36 -18.42
C GLU A 134 24.99 -29.14 -18.17
N ASN A 135 26.34 -29.16 -18.28
CA ASN A 135 27.06 -27.97 -17.76
C ASN A 135 28.50 -27.63 -18.19
N HIS A 136 28.99 -28.03 -19.36
CA HIS A 136 30.45 -28.06 -19.53
C HIS A 136 31.05 -26.95 -20.43
N CYS A 137 30.30 -26.38 -21.37
CA CYS A 137 30.52 -25.06 -22.03
C CYS A 137 29.15 -24.39 -22.23
N SER A 138 29.07 -23.05 -22.22
CA SER A 138 27.77 -22.40 -22.49
C SER A 138 27.28 -22.77 -23.89
N ARG A 139 25.97 -22.98 -24.04
CA ARG A 139 25.37 -23.38 -25.34
C ARG A 139 25.73 -22.39 -26.45
N LEU A 140 25.88 -21.10 -26.11
CA LEU A 140 26.28 -20.03 -27.00
C LEU A 140 27.74 -20.14 -27.46
N GLU A 141 28.70 -20.38 -26.56
CA GLU A 141 30.11 -20.54 -26.94
C GLU A 141 30.32 -21.70 -27.91
N ARG A 142 29.57 -22.80 -27.75
CA ARG A 142 29.59 -23.95 -28.67
C ARG A 142 29.06 -23.58 -30.04
N VAL A 143 27.96 -22.82 -30.12
CA VAL A 143 27.36 -22.36 -31.39
C VAL A 143 28.32 -21.42 -32.11
N VAL A 144 28.96 -20.50 -31.38
CA VAL A 144 29.97 -19.59 -31.96
C VAL A 144 31.16 -20.37 -32.49
N ALA A 145 31.68 -21.34 -31.72
CA ALA A 145 32.78 -22.21 -32.14
C ALA A 145 32.43 -23.02 -33.40
N LEU A 146 31.23 -23.61 -33.47
CA LEU A 146 30.72 -24.31 -34.65
C LEU A 146 30.72 -23.38 -35.87
N HIS A 147 30.13 -22.20 -35.74
CA HIS A 147 30.07 -21.23 -36.83
C HIS A 147 31.45 -20.80 -37.31
N MET A 148 32.42 -20.65 -36.41
CA MET A 148 33.83 -20.35 -36.76
C MET A 148 34.49 -21.49 -37.55
N ILE A 149 34.20 -22.75 -37.21
CA ILE A 149 34.72 -23.92 -37.93
C ILE A 149 34.09 -24.01 -39.32
N GLU A 150 32.78 -23.82 -39.43
CA GLU A 150 32.05 -23.88 -40.71
C GLU A 150 32.42 -22.73 -41.66
N SER A 151 32.55 -21.51 -41.12
CA SER A 151 32.99 -20.34 -41.90
C SER A 151 34.45 -20.44 -42.34
N SER A 152 35.27 -21.26 -41.67
CA SER A 152 36.67 -21.52 -42.03
C SER A 152 36.81 -22.81 -42.84
N SER A 153 36.95 -22.66 -44.16
CA SER A 153 37.18 -23.81 -45.06
C SER A 153 38.40 -24.66 -44.70
N SER A 154 39.41 -24.08 -44.04
CA SER A 154 40.59 -24.81 -43.57
C SER A 154 40.30 -25.66 -42.34
N LEU A 155 39.59 -25.11 -41.34
CA LEU A 155 39.28 -25.83 -40.10
C LEU A 155 38.23 -26.92 -40.35
N SER A 156 37.23 -26.64 -41.20
CA SER A 156 36.25 -27.64 -41.63
C SER A 156 36.92 -28.88 -42.26
N LYS A 157 37.89 -28.67 -43.17
CA LYS A 157 38.65 -29.78 -43.78
C LYS A 157 39.50 -30.53 -42.76
N LEU A 158 40.17 -29.82 -41.85
CA LEU A 158 40.97 -30.45 -40.80
C LEU A 158 40.10 -31.28 -39.85
N ASN A 159 38.90 -30.78 -39.50
CA ASN A 159 37.95 -31.51 -38.67
C ASN A 159 37.52 -32.82 -39.36
N GLN A 160 37.17 -32.77 -40.65
CA GLN A 160 36.83 -33.96 -41.43
C GLN A 160 37.98 -34.99 -41.48
N GLN A 161 39.23 -34.53 -41.68
CA GLN A 161 40.40 -35.41 -41.69
C GLN A 161 40.68 -36.04 -40.32
N LEU A 162 40.52 -35.27 -39.24
CA LEU A 162 40.67 -35.75 -37.87
C LEU A 162 39.63 -36.81 -37.55
N VAL A 163 38.36 -36.55 -37.86
CA VAL A 163 37.25 -37.51 -37.66
C VAL A 163 37.50 -38.80 -38.44
N ALA A 164 37.91 -38.71 -39.71
CA ALA A 164 38.25 -39.87 -40.54
C ALA A 164 39.44 -40.69 -40.00
N SER A 165 40.25 -40.10 -39.12
CA SER A 165 41.42 -40.76 -38.50
C SER A 165 41.07 -41.55 -37.24
N PHE A 166 39.84 -41.43 -36.71
CA PHE A 166 39.41 -42.17 -35.53
C PHE A 166 39.14 -43.65 -35.84
N SER A 167 39.43 -44.51 -34.85
CA SER A 167 39.28 -45.96 -35.01
C SER A 167 37.81 -46.43 -35.01
N ILE A 168 36.85 -45.58 -34.62
CA ILE A 168 35.41 -45.88 -34.60
C ILE A 168 34.72 -44.94 -35.61
N PRO A 169 34.18 -45.46 -36.74
CA PRO A 169 33.49 -44.68 -37.75
C PRO A 169 32.14 -44.11 -37.28
N GLU A 170 31.72 -43.03 -37.97
CA GLU A 170 30.60 -42.09 -37.76
C GLU A 170 29.24 -42.64 -37.26
N ASP A 171 28.91 -43.92 -37.43
CA ASP A 171 27.53 -44.39 -37.26
C ASP A 171 27.10 -44.62 -35.80
N LYS A 172 28.03 -44.45 -34.84
CA LYS A 172 27.75 -44.58 -33.39
C LYS A 172 28.44 -43.54 -32.50
N SER A 173 29.22 -42.63 -33.07
CA SER A 173 29.85 -41.53 -32.33
C SER A 173 28.93 -40.31 -32.34
N VAL A 174 28.74 -39.70 -31.18
CA VAL A 174 27.85 -38.55 -30.92
C VAL A 174 28.44 -37.25 -31.51
N PHE A 175 28.99 -37.31 -32.72
CA PHE A 175 29.70 -36.18 -33.35
C PHE A 175 28.80 -35.33 -34.26
N ALA A 176 27.68 -35.87 -34.74
CA ALA A 176 26.68 -35.09 -35.44
C ALA A 176 25.66 -34.56 -34.44
N ILE A 177 25.94 -33.39 -33.87
CA ILE A 177 24.87 -32.58 -33.30
C ILE A 177 24.06 -32.07 -34.48
N ASP A 178 22.78 -32.46 -34.56
CA ASP A 178 21.88 -31.93 -35.56
C ASP A 178 21.71 -30.42 -35.32
N ALA A 179 22.30 -29.62 -36.21
CA ALA A 179 22.28 -28.17 -36.12
C ALA A 179 20.83 -27.64 -36.08
N SER A 180 19.88 -28.33 -36.71
CA SER A 180 18.47 -27.96 -36.68
C SER A 180 17.90 -27.99 -35.26
N ILE A 181 18.30 -28.97 -34.43
CA ILE A 181 17.81 -29.10 -33.06
C ILE A 181 18.34 -27.96 -32.18
N ILE A 182 19.60 -27.57 -32.35
CA ILE A 182 20.16 -26.43 -31.60
C ILE A 182 19.56 -25.10 -32.07
N LEU A 183 19.38 -24.92 -33.38
CA LEU A 183 18.75 -23.74 -33.96
C LEU A 183 17.30 -23.56 -33.51
N ASP A 184 16.51 -24.64 -33.49
CA ASP A 184 15.14 -24.63 -32.98
C ASP A 184 15.09 -24.29 -31.49
N GLN A 185 15.97 -24.89 -30.69
CA GLN A 185 16.04 -24.58 -29.26
C GLN A 185 16.49 -23.14 -29.02
N TYR A 186 17.41 -22.61 -29.82
CA TYR A 186 17.82 -21.20 -29.76
C TYR A 186 16.67 -20.27 -30.10
N SER A 187 15.95 -20.53 -31.19
CA SER A 187 14.78 -19.73 -31.60
C SER A 187 13.68 -19.76 -30.54
N GLN A 188 13.45 -20.91 -29.90
CA GLN A 188 12.53 -21.01 -28.78
C GLN A 188 12.99 -20.18 -27.58
N THR A 189 14.28 -20.24 -27.21
CA THR A 189 14.78 -19.41 -26.10
C THR A 189 14.75 -17.92 -26.40
N GLU A 190 14.97 -17.52 -27.66
CA GLU A 190 14.91 -16.12 -28.08
C GLU A 190 13.47 -15.57 -27.99
N THR A 191 12.49 -16.37 -28.40
CA THR A 191 11.06 -16.03 -28.26
C THR A 191 10.63 -15.95 -26.79
N ASP A 192 11.07 -16.90 -25.95
CA ASP A 192 10.79 -16.87 -24.51
C ASP A 192 11.41 -15.64 -23.83
N ILE A 193 12.65 -15.27 -24.18
CA ILE A 193 13.31 -14.06 -23.68
C ILE A 193 12.54 -12.80 -24.11
N SER A 194 12.08 -12.73 -25.37
CA SER A 194 11.29 -11.61 -25.86
C SER A 194 9.98 -11.48 -25.08
N HIS A 195 9.27 -12.59 -24.85
CA HIS A 195 8.04 -12.60 -24.07
C HIS A 195 8.26 -12.15 -22.63
N LEU A 196 9.29 -12.66 -21.96
CA LEU A 196 9.66 -12.23 -20.60
C LEU A 196 10.05 -10.74 -20.56
N SER A 197 10.67 -10.22 -21.62
CA SER A 197 10.98 -8.79 -21.72
C SER A 197 9.71 -7.93 -21.79
N GLU A 198 8.73 -8.34 -22.60
CA GLU A 198 7.42 -7.67 -22.69
C GLU A 198 6.66 -7.71 -21.36
N GLU A 199 6.62 -8.86 -20.69
CA GLU A 199 6.00 -8.99 -19.37
C GLU A 199 6.66 -8.05 -18.34
N ASN A 200 7.99 -7.98 -18.33
CA ASN A 200 8.73 -7.07 -17.45
C ASN A 200 8.43 -5.59 -17.75
N GLN A 201 8.25 -5.22 -19.03
CA GLN A 201 7.84 -3.85 -19.38
C GLN A 201 6.44 -3.53 -18.84
N VAL A 202 5.50 -4.47 -18.94
CA VAL A 202 4.14 -4.30 -18.38
C VAL A 202 4.18 -4.13 -16.87
N VAL A 203 4.94 -4.97 -16.15
CA VAL A 203 5.09 -4.87 -14.69
C VAL A 203 5.71 -3.52 -14.29
N THR A 204 6.71 -3.06 -15.04
CA THR A 204 7.36 -1.76 -14.80
C THR A 204 6.36 -0.61 -14.96
N ALA A 205 5.54 -0.64 -16.01
CA ALA A 205 4.49 0.35 -16.22
C ALA A 205 3.44 0.34 -15.09
N GLN A 206 3.05 -0.85 -14.62
CA GLN A 206 2.13 -0.99 -13.48
C GLN A 206 2.71 -0.41 -12.19
N LEU A 207 3.99 -0.68 -11.89
CA LEU A 207 4.67 -0.13 -10.72
C LEU A 207 4.72 1.40 -10.76
N GLN A 208 4.95 1.98 -11.94
CA GLN A 208 4.92 3.43 -12.10
C GLN A 208 3.53 4.01 -11.82
N GLY A 209 2.47 3.35 -12.30
CA GLY A 209 1.09 3.75 -11.98
C GLY A 209 0.76 3.69 -10.48
N VAL A 210 1.29 2.68 -9.77
CA VAL A 210 1.14 2.57 -8.31
C VAL A 210 1.88 3.70 -7.58
N LEU A 211 3.09 4.05 -8.02
CA LEU A 211 3.85 5.16 -7.44
C LEU A 211 3.12 6.50 -7.59
N GLU A 212 2.58 6.80 -8.76
CA GLU A 212 1.79 8.02 -8.99
C GLU A 212 0.53 8.07 -8.10
N ALA A 213 -0.14 6.93 -7.91
CA ALA A 213 -1.30 6.84 -7.03
C ALA A 213 -0.90 7.06 -5.55
N TYR A 214 0.26 6.54 -5.15
CA TYR A 214 0.80 6.73 -3.81
C TYR A 214 1.15 8.21 -3.53
N GLU A 215 1.79 8.90 -4.47
CA GLU A 215 2.10 10.33 -4.34
C GLU A 215 0.83 11.16 -4.16
N LYS A 216 -0.21 10.91 -4.97
CA LYS A 216 -1.52 11.58 -4.82
C LYS A 216 -2.16 11.33 -3.45
N LEU A 217 -2.05 10.10 -2.93
CA LEU A 217 -2.55 9.76 -1.60
C LEU A 217 -1.75 10.46 -0.50
N TYR A 218 -0.44 10.55 -0.66
CA TYR A 218 0.46 11.23 0.27
C TYR A 218 0.17 12.73 0.36
N ASP A 219 -0.03 13.40 -0.77
CA ASP A 219 -0.41 14.82 -0.82
C ASP A 219 -1.77 15.08 -0.16
N LYS A 220 -2.73 14.18 -0.41
CA LYS A 220 -4.04 14.23 0.25
C LYS A 220 -3.91 14.04 1.76
N HIS A 221 -3.07 13.12 2.22
CA HIS A 221 -2.81 12.90 3.64
C HIS A 221 -2.23 14.16 4.28
N THR A 222 -1.23 14.77 3.65
CA THR A 222 -0.58 15.99 4.13
C THR A 222 -1.59 17.15 4.23
N SER A 223 -2.42 17.33 3.21
CA SER A 223 -3.49 18.33 3.20
C SER A 223 -4.51 18.11 4.33
N LEU A 224 -4.90 16.85 4.56
CA LEU A 224 -5.81 16.48 5.65
C LEU A 224 -5.18 16.72 7.04
N GLN A 225 -3.89 16.46 7.20
CA GLN A 225 -3.17 16.73 8.45
C GLN A 225 -3.14 18.23 8.75
N GLN A 226 -2.83 19.05 7.75
CA GLN A 226 -2.83 20.50 7.89
C GLN A 226 -4.23 21.00 8.26
N TRP A 227 -5.27 20.58 7.53
CA TRP A 227 -6.65 20.93 7.82
C TRP A 227 -7.06 20.52 9.23
N ASN A 228 -6.70 19.33 9.69
CA ASN A 228 -7.00 18.86 11.04
C ASN A 228 -6.33 19.75 12.11
N ASN A 229 -5.08 20.18 11.88
CA ASN A 229 -4.38 21.08 12.78
C ASN A 229 -5.04 22.46 12.83
N GLU A 230 -5.47 23.02 11.70
CA GLU A 230 -6.23 24.28 11.62
C GLU A 230 -7.59 24.18 12.32
N LYS A 231 -8.28 23.06 12.21
CA LYS A 231 -9.53 22.84 12.95
C LYS A 231 -9.28 22.72 14.45
N LYS A 232 -8.21 22.04 14.87
CA LYS A 232 -7.82 21.98 16.30
C LYS A 232 -7.53 23.36 16.88
N THR A 233 -6.81 24.23 16.14
CA THR A 233 -6.53 25.61 16.61
C THR A 233 -7.81 26.43 16.67
N SER A 234 -8.69 26.33 15.67
CA SER A 234 -9.98 27.00 15.65
C SER A 234 -10.86 26.59 16.84
N ILE A 235 -10.97 25.29 17.12
CA ILE A 235 -11.70 24.76 18.28
C ILE A 235 -11.14 25.32 19.58
N LYS A 236 -9.81 25.45 19.70
CA LYS A 236 -9.18 26.02 20.90
C LYS A 236 -9.56 27.50 21.08
N SER A 237 -9.58 28.29 19.99
CA SER A 237 -10.03 29.70 20.05
C SER A 237 -11.50 29.80 20.47
N LEU A 238 -12.38 29.07 19.80
CA LEU A 238 -13.82 29.08 20.09
C LEU A 238 -14.12 28.64 21.54
N LYS A 239 -13.36 27.68 22.09
CA LYS A 239 -13.46 27.30 23.50
C LYS A 239 -13.10 28.45 24.44
N ASN A 240 -12.07 29.23 24.11
CA ASN A 240 -11.68 30.40 24.89
C ASN A 240 -12.72 31.52 24.80
N GLU A 241 -13.23 31.81 23.61
CA GLU A 241 -14.30 32.78 23.38
C GLU A 241 -15.57 32.39 24.15
N LEU A 242 -15.98 31.12 24.08
CA LEU A 242 -17.10 30.59 24.83
C LEU A 242 -16.90 30.77 26.34
N LYS A 243 -15.69 30.54 26.85
CA LYS A 243 -15.35 30.75 28.26
C LYS A 243 -15.48 32.22 28.65
N GLN A 244 -15.04 33.15 27.81
CA GLN A 244 -15.17 34.59 28.05
C GLN A 244 -16.63 35.05 28.00
N ALA A 245 -17.39 34.61 27.01
CA ALA A 245 -18.82 34.92 26.89
C ALA A 245 -19.62 34.43 28.11
N LYS A 246 -19.31 33.23 28.61
CA LYS A 246 -19.91 32.70 29.86
C LYS A 246 -19.61 33.59 31.08
N ARG A 247 -18.38 34.09 31.21
CA ARG A 247 -18.01 35.01 32.30
C ARG A 247 -18.78 36.32 32.24
N LYS A 248 -18.85 36.94 31.05
CA LYS A 248 -19.65 38.15 30.84
C LYS A 248 -21.14 37.94 31.15
N LEU A 249 -21.68 36.79 30.74
CA LEU A 249 -23.06 36.44 31.06
C LEU A 249 -23.28 36.37 32.58
N THR A 250 -22.38 35.75 33.33
CA THR A 250 -22.48 35.69 34.79
C THR A 250 -22.32 37.06 35.45
N GLU A 251 -21.43 37.92 34.95
CA GLU A 251 -21.28 39.30 35.44
C GLU A 251 -22.55 40.12 35.21
N ASN A 252 -23.10 40.08 33.99
CA ASN A 252 -24.35 40.77 33.66
C ASN A 252 -25.53 40.25 34.50
N GLN A 253 -25.59 38.94 34.76
CA GLN A 253 -26.61 38.36 35.64
C GLN A 253 -26.48 38.88 37.07
N ASN A 254 -25.27 39.01 37.60
CA ASN A 254 -25.02 39.58 38.92
C ASN A 254 -25.42 41.05 38.98
N SER A 255 -25.00 41.87 38.01
CA SER A 255 -25.40 43.28 37.94
C SER A 255 -26.90 43.47 37.78
N ALA A 256 -27.57 42.62 36.97
CA ALA A 256 -29.02 42.65 36.85
C ALA A 256 -29.71 42.29 38.18
N ASN A 257 -29.14 41.37 38.96
CA ASN A 257 -29.63 41.03 40.29
C ASN A 257 -29.41 42.18 41.29
N GLU A 258 -28.26 42.85 41.27
CA GLU A 258 -27.98 44.04 42.08
C GLU A 258 -28.99 45.14 41.79
N ILE A 259 -29.18 45.51 40.52
CA ILE A 259 -30.18 46.50 40.11
C ILE A 259 -31.58 46.08 40.55
N ARG A 260 -31.95 44.80 40.43
CA ARG A 260 -33.23 44.30 40.94
C ARG A 260 -33.37 44.49 42.45
N THR A 261 -32.30 44.26 43.23
CA THR A 261 -32.32 44.49 44.68
C THR A 261 -32.42 45.97 45.03
N GLU A 262 -31.67 46.84 44.36
CA GLU A 262 -31.75 48.29 44.55
C GLU A 262 -33.13 48.82 44.16
N LEU A 263 -33.69 48.35 43.05
CA LEU A 263 -35.02 48.74 42.60
C LEU A 263 -36.10 48.25 43.57
N ALA A 264 -35.92 47.07 44.19
CA ALA A 264 -36.78 46.61 45.28
C ALA A 264 -36.66 47.51 46.52
N GLN A 265 -35.45 47.90 46.93
CA GLN A 265 -35.22 48.81 48.05
C GLN A 265 -35.82 50.21 47.77
N ALA A 266 -35.59 50.76 46.58
CA ALA A 266 -36.15 52.04 46.16
C ALA A 266 -37.68 51.99 46.10
N ARG A 267 -38.27 50.87 45.67
CA ARG A 267 -39.73 50.65 45.74
C ARG A 267 -40.23 50.64 47.19
N VAL A 268 -39.51 50.01 48.13
CA VAL A 268 -39.87 50.02 49.56
C VAL A 268 -39.72 51.42 50.16
N LEU A 269 -38.65 52.16 49.84
CA LEU A 269 -38.46 53.55 50.27
C LEU A 269 -39.51 54.49 49.68
N LYS A 270 -39.82 54.34 48.40
CA LYS A 270 -40.90 55.08 47.73
C LYS A 270 -42.26 54.69 48.30
N GLN A 271 -42.53 53.42 48.56
CA GLN A 271 -43.75 52.99 49.26
C GLN A 271 -43.79 53.53 50.68
N SER A 272 -42.72 53.54 51.46
CA SER A 272 -42.74 54.05 52.84
C SER A 272 -42.89 55.57 52.93
N SER A 273 -42.29 56.32 52.00
CA SER A 273 -42.48 57.78 51.88
C SER A 273 -43.85 58.12 51.31
N LEU A 274 -44.35 57.37 50.33
CA LEU A 274 -45.73 57.45 49.86
C LEU A 274 -46.73 56.94 50.89
N ILE A 275 -46.39 56.01 51.78
CA ILE A 275 -47.23 55.58 52.91
C ILE A 275 -47.31 56.74 53.90
N LYS A 276 -46.20 57.40 54.26
CA LYS A 276 -46.22 58.62 55.08
C LYS A 276 -47.04 59.75 54.45
N LEU A 277 -46.92 59.94 53.14
CA LEU A 277 -47.70 60.92 52.40
C LEU A 277 -49.16 60.50 52.28
N SER A 278 -49.44 59.22 52.06
CA SER A 278 -50.78 58.64 51.97
C SER A 278 -51.47 58.66 53.32
N VAL A 279 -50.79 58.49 54.45
CA VAL A 279 -51.37 58.66 55.79
C VAL A 279 -51.77 60.12 56.01
N LYS A 280 -50.99 61.08 55.49
CA LYS A 280 -51.36 62.51 55.49
C LYS A 280 -52.51 62.82 54.53
N ILE A 281 -52.48 62.24 53.34
CA ILE A 281 -53.50 62.39 52.31
C ILE A 281 -54.78 61.66 52.71
N ASP A 282 -54.74 60.52 53.39
CA ASP A 282 -55.88 59.74 53.89
C ASP A 282 -56.53 60.46 55.08
N LYS A 283 -55.73 61.18 55.89
CA LYS A 283 -56.24 62.18 56.84
C LYS A 283 -57.01 63.33 56.13
N LEU A 284 -56.52 63.76 54.96
CA LEU A 284 -57.14 64.82 54.15
C LEU A 284 -58.31 64.30 53.29
N LEU A 285 -58.28 63.06 52.80
CA LEU A 285 -59.30 62.45 51.94
C LEU A 285 -60.46 61.91 52.77
N LYS A 286 -60.25 61.55 54.05
CA LYS A 286 -61.34 61.40 55.03
C LYS A 286 -62.17 62.68 55.21
N SER A 287 -61.70 63.83 54.69
CA SER A 287 -62.46 65.09 54.63
C SER A 287 -63.06 65.43 53.26
N PHE A 288 -62.79 64.68 52.19
CA PHE A 288 -63.31 64.98 50.86
C PHE A 288 -63.81 63.74 50.10
N GLY A 289 -65.11 63.77 49.80
CA GLY A 289 -65.89 62.69 49.21
C GLY A 289 -65.37 62.16 47.86
N SER A 290 -65.50 60.84 47.75
CA SER A 290 -65.18 59.93 46.65
C SER A 290 -65.70 60.36 45.27
N LYS A 291 -64.76 60.40 44.29
CA LYS A 291 -64.99 60.19 42.84
C LYS A 291 -63.68 59.96 42.03
N SER A 292 -62.50 60.17 42.63
CA SER A 292 -61.17 60.07 41.96
C SER A 292 -60.53 58.65 41.95
N SER A 293 -61.00 57.72 42.79
CA SER A 293 -60.29 56.45 43.04
C SER A 293 -60.40 55.39 41.92
N LYS A 294 -61.52 55.29 41.20
CA LYS A 294 -61.72 54.23 40.18
C LYS A 294 -60.83 54.38 38.95
N LYS A 295 -60.55 55.61 38.49
CA LYS A 295 -59.67 55.86 37.34
C LYS A 295 -58.21 55.52 37.64
N GLN A 296 -57.76 55.72 38.88
CA GLN A 296 -56.41 55.39 39.30
C GLN A 296 -56.21 53.87 39.40
N GLU A 297 -57.20 53.15 39.92
CA GLU A 297 -57.18 51.68 39.98
C GLU A 297 -57.14 51.05 38.58
N TYR A 298 -57.95 51.57 37.64
CA TYR A 298 -57.94 51.15 36.25
C TYR A 298 -56.55 51.28 35.59
N LEU A 299 -55.90 52.44 35.74
CA LEU A 299 -54.58 52.69 35.16
C LEU A 299 -53.50 51.80 35.78
N LEU A 300 -53.60 51.49 37.07
CA LEU A 300 -52.69 50.57 37.74
C LEU A 300 -52.83 49.15 37.18
N ASP A 301 -54.06 48.68 36.98
CA ASP A 301 -54.33 47.33 36.50
C ASP A 301 -53.94 47.16 35.03
N LEU A 302 -54.20 48.19 34.21
CA LEU A 302 -53.74 48.23 32.83
C LEU A 302 -52.21 48.16 32.74
N ASN A 303 -51.51 48.92 33.59
CA ASN A 303 -50.05 48.90 33.62
C ASN A 303 -49.51 47.55 34.15
N LEU A 304 -50.20 46.90 35.10
CA LEU A 304 -49.85 45.57 35.58
C LEU A 304 -49.96 44.52 34.48
N LEU A 305 -50.99 44.59 33.62
CA LEU A 305 -51.10 43.71 32.45
C LEU A 305 -49.97 43.95 31.46
N LYS A 306 -49.75 45.22 31.06
CA LYS A 306 -48.72 45.57 30.06
C LYS A 306 -47.29 45.19 30.48
N THR A 307 -47.02 45.15 31.77
CA THR A 307 -45.68 44.80 32.32
C THR A 307 -45.58 43.35 32.80
N SER A 308 -46.63 42.54 32.64
CA SER A 308 -46.67 41.16 33.10
C SER A 308 -46.13 40.20 32.03
N ASP A 309 -45.18 39.35 32.42
CA ASP A 309 -44.69 38.23 31.59
C ASP A 309 -45.76 37.17 31.24
N LEU A 310 -46.97 37.32 31.78
CA LEU A 310 -48.13 36.43 31.56
C LEU A 310 -49.18 37.06 30.64
N PHE A 311 -48.94 38.28 30.15
CA PHE A 311 -49.73 38.92 29.11
C PHE A 311 -48.82 39.13 27.90
N ASP A 312 -49.24 38.64 26.74
CA ASP A 312 -48.48 38.74 25.49
C ASP A 312 -49.35 39.45 24.46
N ALA A 313 -49.06 40.74 24.23
CA ALA A 313 -49.86 41.60 23.35
C ALA A 313 -49.88 41.10 21.90
N ASP A 314 -48.71 40.69 21.38
CA ASP A 314 -48.57 40.23 20.00
C ASP A 314 -49.30 38.90 19.81
N TRP A 315 -49.15 37.98 20.78
CA TRP A 315 -49.89 36.73 20.76
C TRP A 315 -51.40 36.93 20.89
N TYR A 316 -51.82 37.86 21.75
CA TYR A 316 -53.24 38.16 21.98
C TYR A 316 -53.91 38.67 20.70
N LEU A 317 -53.30 39.64 20.02
CA LEU A 317 -53.82 40.16 18.75
C LEU A 317 -53.77 39.13 17.62
N LYS A 318 -52.75 38.27 17.59
CA LYS A 318 -52.67 37.16 16.63
C LYS A 318 -53.75 36.09 16.87
N THR A 319 -54.11 35.84 18.12
CA THR A 319 -55.10 34.82 18.51
C THR A 319 -56.53 35.34 18.38
N TYR A 320 -56.73 36.63 18.63
CA TYR A 320 -58.03 37.30 18.63
C TYR A 320 -58.06 38.38 17.55
N THR A 321 -58.25 37.93 16.31
CA THR A 321 -58.19 38.79 15.12
C THR A 321 -59.29 39.86 15.13
N ASP A 322 -60.42 39.60 15.78
CA ASP A 322 -61.49 40.60 15.99
C ASP A 322 -61.02 41.82 16.80
N VAL A 323 -60.15 41.61 17.78
CA VAL A 323 -59.53 42.71 18.57
C VAL A 323 -58.53 43.48 17.71
N ALA A 324 -57.77 42.77 16.86
CA ALA A 324 -56.81 43.36 15.94
C ALA A 324 -57.50 44.20 14.84
N GLU A 325 -58.58 43.67 14.25
CA GLU A 325 -59.38 44.35 13.22
C GLU A 325 -60.10 45.58 13.78
N ALA A 326 -60.54 45.53 15.04
CA ALA A 326 -61.12 46.66 15.75
C ALA A 326 -60.08 47.73 16.19
N GLY A 327 -58.78 47.44 16.06
CA GLY A 327 -57.70 48.35 16.44
C GLY A 327 -57.64 48.67 17.95
N LEU A 328 -58.17 47.79 18.79
CA LEU A 328 -58.21 48.00 20.25
C LEU A 328 -56.85 47.67 20.90
N ASP A 329 -56.49 48.39 21.97
CA ASP A 329 -55.31 48.04 22.77
C ASP A 329 -55.57 46.67 23.46
N PRO A 330 -54.71 45.67 23.26
CA PRO A 330 -55.00 44.31 23.70
C PRO A 330 -55.05 44.18 25.23
N ALA A 331 -54.26 44.96 25.96
CA ALA A 331 -54.26 44.94 27.43
C ALA A 331 -55.51 45.64 27.98
N GLU A 332 -55.94 46.73 27.35
CA GLU A 332 -57.20 47.40 27.65
C GLU A 332 -58.40 46.49 27.38
N HIS A 333 -58.46 45.87 26.20
CA HIS A 333 -59.51 44.92 25.86
C HIS A 333 -59.57 43.76 26.86
N TYR A 334 -58.43 43.16 27.18
CA TYR A 334 -58.40 42.04 28.13
C TYR A 334 -58.84 42.45 29.54
N LEU A 335 -58.49 43.66 29.97
CA LEU A 335 -58.88 44.18 31.29
C LEU A 335 -60.38 44.44 31.38
N THR A 336 -60.98 45.00 30.33
CA THR A 336 -62.37 45.46 30.34
C THR A 336 -63.38 44.37 29.98
N SER A 337 -63.05 43.48 29.05
CA SER A 337 -64.00 42.48 28.53
C SER A 337 -63.39 41.10 28.32
N GLY A 338 -62.13 41.03 27.84
CA GLY A 338 -61.53 39.77 27.40
C GLY A 338 -61.43 38.70 28.50
N ALA A 339 -61.19 39.09 29.76
CA ALA A 339 -61.22 38.15 30.87
C ALA A 339 -62.61 37.56 31.15
N GLU A 340 -63.67 38.36 31.06
CA GLU A 340 -65.06 37.93 31.27
C GLU A 340 -65.55 37.04 30.12
N GLU A 341 -65.13 37.35 28.90
CA GLU A 341 -65.30 36.49 27.71
C GLU A 341 -64.50 35.17 27.79
N GLY A 342 -63.65 35.05 28.82
CA GLY A 342 -62.80 33.90 29.06
C GLY A 342 -61.70 33.73 28.01
N ARG A 343 -61.25 34.83 27.39
CA ARG A 343 -60.07 34.84 26.51
C ARG A 343 -58.81 34.61 27.33
N TYR A 344 -57.77 34.11 26.67
CA TYR A 344 -56.48 33.87 27.27
C TYR A 344 -55.60 35.11 27.07
N PRO A 345 -54.90 35.60 28.10
CA PRO A 345 -54.00 36.75 27.97
C PRO A 345 -52.65 36.40 27.32
N SER A 346 -52.26 35.12 27.36
CA SER A 346 -51.08 34.57 26.71
C SER A 346 -51.18 33.03 26.66
N GLN A 347 -50.24 32.38 25.97
CA GLN A 347 -50.09 30.91 26.03
C GLN A 347 -49.81 30.40 27.45
N ARG A 348 -49.31 31.27 28.34
CA ARG A 348 -48.76 30.88 29.65
C ARG A 348 -49.78 30.96 30.78
N PHE A 349 -50.99 31.45 30.51
CA PHE A 349 -52.01 31.63 31.55
C PHE A 349 -53.40 31.29 31.04
N ASN A 350 -54.03 30.29 31.67
CA ASN A 350 -55.40 29.90 31.44
C ASN A 350 -56.30 30.48 32.55
N GLY A 351 -56.97 31.60 32.24
CA GLY A 351 -57.87 32.27 33.19
C GLY A 351 -59.08 31.41 33.58
N ARG A 352 -59.61 30.58 32.65
CA ARG A 352 -60.76 29.70 32.92
C ARG A 352 -60.40 28.60 33.92
N ASP A 353 -59.25 27.95 33.74
CA ASP A 353 -58.76 26.94 34.67
C ASP A 353 -58.47 27.54 36.05
N TYR A 354 -57.92 28.76 36.08
CA TYR A 354 -57.65 29.48 37.31
C TYR A 354 -58.94 29.75 38.11
N LEU A 355 -59.99 30.28 37.46
CA LEU A 355 -61.29 30.51 38.10
C LEU A 355 -61.98 29.20 38.51
N LYS A 356 -61.85 28.13 37.73
CA LYS A 356 -62.38 26.80 38.08
C LYS A 356 -61.69 26.22 39.33
N ARG A 357 -60.38 26.43 39.47
CA ARG A 357 -59.57 25.94 40.59
C ARG A 357 -59.78 26.77 41.86
N TYR A 358 -60.06 28.06 41.71
CA TYR A 358 -60.13 29.02 42.81
C TYR A 358 -61.51 29.70 42.84
N SER A 359 -62.49 29.01 43.44
CA SER A 359 -63.89 29.45 43.48
C SER A 359 -64.10 30.75 44.27
N ASP A 360 -63.19 31.08 45.18
CA ASP A 360 -63.17 32.36 45.91
C ASP A 360 -62.96 33.54 44.94
N VAL A 361 -62.05 33.41 43.97
CA VAL A 361 -61.80 34.44 42.95
C VAL A 361 -62.99 34.55 41.98
N ALA A 362 -63.57 33.40 41.62
CA ALA A 362 -64.73 33.36 40.72
C ALA A 362 -65.97 34.05 41.32
N LYS A 363 -66.18 33.97 42.64
CA LYS A 363 -67.31 34.61 43.32
C LYS A 363 -67.18 36.14 43.38
N GLU A 364 -65.96 36.65 43.45
CA GLU A 364 -65.67 38.09 43.54
C GLU A 364 -65.66 38.78 42.16
N ASN A 365 -65.86 38.04 41.05
CA ASN A 365 -65.80 38.52 39.67
C ASN A 365 -64.54 39.35 39.35
N ILE A 366 -63.40 39.00 39.96
CA ILE A 366 -62.13 39.69 39.74
C ILE A 366 -61.44 39.10 38.51
N ASN A 367 -60.86 39.96 37.66
CA ASN A 367 -60.05 39.51 36.53
C ASN A 367 -58.96 38.51 37.00
N PRO A 368 -58.94 37.27 36.47
CA PRO A 368 -58.13 36.19 37.02
C PRO A 368 -56.63 36.46 36.92
N LEU A 369 -56.19 37.12 35.85
CA LEU A 369 -54.77 37.45 35.69
C LEU A 369 -54.37 38.57 36.64
N ILE A 370 -55.20 39.59 36.82
CA ILE A 370 -54.96 40.67 37.79
C ILE A 370 -54.88 40.10 39.21
N HIS A 371 -55.83 39.23 39.59
CA HIS A 371 -55.81 38.56 40.89
C HIS A 371 -54.52 37.75 41.08
N TYR A 372 -54.13 36.97 40.07
CA TYR A 372 -52.91 36.17 40.16
C TYR A 372 -51.65 37.03 40.32
N ILE A 373 -51.53 38.12 39.57
CA ILE A 373 -50.39 39.04 39.65
C ILE A 373 -50.34 39.74 41.02
N LYS A 374 -51.47 40.24 41.52
CA LYS A 374 -51.55 41.00 42.78
C LYS A 374 -51.39 40.10 44.02
N PHE A 375 -52.05 38.94 44.04
CA PHE A 375 -52.19 38.10 45.22
C PHE A 375 -51.78 36.66 44.97
N GLY A 376 -52.32 36.03 43.92
CA GLY A 376 -52.22 34.58 43.70
C GLY A 376 -50.78 34.05 43.64
N ARG A 377 -49.83 34.80 43.08
CA ARG A 377 -48.40 34.40 43.05
C ARG A 377 -47.79 34.32 44.45
N LYS A 378 -48.14 35.23 45.35
CA LYS A 378 -47.65 35.24 46.75
C LYS A 378 -48.36 34.20 47.61
N GLU A 379 -49.62 33.92 47.30
CA GLU A 379 -50.42 32.88 47.95
C GLU A 379 -50.06 31.46 47.50
N GLY A 380 -49.10 31.30 46.58
CA GLY A 380 -48.68 30.00 46.07
C GLY A 380 -49.71 29.32 45.15
N ARG A 381 -50.65 30.09 44.58
CA ARG A 381 -51.64 29.55 43.64
C ARG A 381 -50.96 29.09 42.36
N THR A 382 -51.44 28.00 41.79
CA THR A 382 -50.88 27.39 40.58
C THR A 382 -51.64 27.87 39.35
N ILE A 383 -50.91 28.08 38.26
CA ILE A 383 -51.46 28.44 36.94
C ILE A 383 -51.24 27.30 35.95
N SER A 384 -52.08 27.21 34.94
CA SER A 384 -51.90 26.33 33.78
C SER A 384 -51.71 27.18 32.52
N SER A 385 -51.05 26.60 31.52
CA SER A 385 -50.96 27.18 30.18
C SER A 385 -52.30 27.09 29.46
N ALA A 386 -52.54 28.02 28.54
CA ALA A 386 -53.69 27.93 27.64
C ALA A 386 -53.57 26.64 26.78
N PRO A 387 -54.69 25.99 26.40
CA PRO A 387 -54.65 24.82 25.53
C PRO A 387 -54.00 25.19 24.20
N VAL A 388 -52.99 24.41 23.76
CA VAL A 388 -52.42 24.56 22.42
C VAL A 388 -53.45 24.01 21.43
N ALA A 389 -54.11 24.90 20.70
CA ALA A 389 -54.94 24.49 19.57
C ALA A 389 -54.03 23.73 18.59
N HIS A 390 -54.21 22.41 18.50
CA HIS A 390 -53.63 21.62 17.42
C HIS A 390 -54.44 21.96 16.17
N SER A 391 -53.86 22.81 15.33
CA SER A 391 -54.29 23.02 13.94
C SER A 391 -53.20 22.48 13.04
#